data_AF-A0A8J7N8J4-F1
#
_entry.id   AF-A0A8J7N8J4-F1
#
_cell.length_a   1.000
_cell.length_b   1.000
_cell.length_c   1.000
_cell.angle_alpha   90.00
_cell.angle_beta   90.00
_cell.angle_gamma   90.00
#
_symmetry.space_group_name_H-M   'P 1'
#
loop_
_entity.id
_entity.type
_entity.pdbx_description
1 polymer ?
#
loop_
_entity_poly.entity_id
_entity_poly.type
_entity_poly.pdbx_seq_one_letter_code
_entity_poly.pdbx_strand_id
1 'polypeptide(L)'
;EIARLAGLYAEREAQGRATGDVAQAARAATFGAVETVLVDIDSTVSGLVDETDGRVTFDDRPDAVNYGVVDEIARRTLRAGGRVLAVRRDDIPGGGDLAAILRYPV
;
A
#
# COMPACT_ATOMS: atom_id res chain seq x y z
N GLU A 1 2.94 1.66 18.39
CA GLU A 1 2.03 1.24 17.30
C GLU A 1 2.78 0.65 16.10
N ILE A 2 3.77 1.34 15.53
CA ILE A 2 4.57 0.84 14.38
C ILE A 2 5.13 -0.56 14.63
N ALA A 3 5.85 -0.78 15.74
CA ALA A 3 6.39 -2.11 16.08
C ALA A 3 5.32 -3.22 16.18
N ARG A 4 4.11 -2.90 16.66
CA ARG A 4 2.98 -3.83 16.73
C ARG A 4 2.50 -4.21 15.33
N LEU A 5 2.40 -3.22 14.43
CA LEU A 5 2.03 -3.44 13.03
C LEU A 5 3.13 -4.19 12.27
N ALA A 6 4.40 -3.95 12.55
CA ALA A 6 5.51 -4.70 11.97
C ALA A 6 5.47 -6.19 12.37
N GLY A 7 5.20 -6.49 13.65
CA GLY A 7 4.97 -7.86 14.09
C GLY A 7 3.77 -8.51 13.39
N LEU A 8 2.64 -7.80 13.31
CA LEU A 8 1.45 -8.28 12.61
C LEU A 8 1.70 -8.50 11.11
N TYR A 9 2.47 -7.61 10.47
CA TYR A 9 2.85 -7.75 9.06
C TYR A 9 3.60 -9.07 8.84
N ALA A 10 4.63 -9.36 9.64
CA ALA A 10 5.41 -10.58 9.52
C ALA A 10 4.56 -11.85 9.72
N GLU A 11 3.64 -11.83 10.69
CA GLU A 11 2.69 -12.94 10.90
C GLU A 11 1.77 -13.16 9.69
N ARG A 12 1.31 -12.07 9.07
CA ARG A 12 0.37 -12.09 7.95
C ARG A 12 1.06 -12.40 6.63
N GLU A 13 2.31 -11.99 6.45
CA GLU A 13 3.14 -12.33 5.29
C GLU A 13 3.28 -13.86 5.18
N ALA A 14 3.60 -14.54 6.29
CA ALA A 14 3.66 -16.00 6.36
C ALA A 14 2.32 -16.70 6.02
N GLN A 15 1.20 -15.98 6.06
CA GLN A 15 -0.13 -16.46 5.72
C GLN A 15 -0.59 -16.04 4.31
N GLY A 16 0.25 -15.36 3.53
CA GLY A 16 -0.14 -14.77 2.24
C GLY A 16 -1.12 -13.61 2.37
N ARG A 17 -1.09 -12.90 3.51
CA ARG A 17 -2.02 -11.82 3.89
C ARG A 17 -1.31 -10.51 4.21
N ALA A 18 -0.08 -10.35 3.72
CA ALA A 18 0.61 -9.08 3.70
C ALA A 18 1.44 -8.98 2.42
N THR A 19 1.68 -7.75 1.96
CA THR A 19 2.51 -7.51 0.78
C THR A 19 3.21 -6.16 0.88
N GLY A 20 4.47 -6.11 0.44
CA GLY A 20 5.21 -4.87 0.18
C GLY A 20 5.21 -4.48 -1.31
N ASP A 21 4.64 -5.32 -2.18
CA ASP A 21 4.57 -5.06 -3.62
C ASP A 21 3.48 -4.03 -3.92
N VAL A 22 3.87 -2.92 -4.54
CA VAL A 22 2.98 -1.80 -4.84
C VAL A 22 1.83 -2.22 -5.77
N ALA A 23 2.10 -3.07 -6.77
CA ALA A 23 1.07 -3.49 -7.73
C ALA A 23 0.05 -4.44 -7.09
N GLN A 24 0.49 -5.33 -6.20
CA GLN A 24 -0.41 -6.17 -5.40
C GLN A 24 -1.22 -5.34 -4.41
N ALA A 25 -0.59 -4.39 -3.71
CA ALA A 25 -1.27 -3.50 -2.79
C ALA A 25 -2.32 -2.63 -3.49
N ALA A 26 -2.07 -2.15 -4.72
CA ALA A 26 -3.03 -1.43 -5.55
C ALA A 26 -4.28 -2.26 -5.87
N ARG A 27 -4.10 -3.50 -6.34
CA ARG A 27 -5.23 -4.42 -6.56
C ARG A 27 -5.99 -4.70 -5.27
N ALA A 28 -5.27 -5.01 -4.20
CA ALA A 28 -5.86 -5.27 -2.89
C ALA A 28 -6.70 -4.07 -2.38
N ALA A 29 -6.18 -2.85 -2.50
CA ALA A 29 -6.87 -1.64 -2.07
C ALA A 29 -8.12 -1.37 -2.92
N THR A 30 -8.06 -1.67 -4.22
CA THR A 30 -9.20 -1.54 -5.15
C THR A 30 -10.38 -2.42 -4.75
N PHE A 31 -10.11 -3.65 -4.33
CA PHE A 31 -11.14 -4.57 -3.84
C PHE A 31 -11.45 -4.40 -2.34
N GLY A 32 -10.88 -3.39 -1.67
CA GLY A 32 -11.11 -3.14 -0.24
C GLY A 32 -10.52 -4.22 0.68
N ALA A 33 -9.53 -4.98 0.21
CA ALA A 33 -8.88 -6.06 0.94
C ALA A 33 -7.86 -5.55 1.98
N VAL A 34 -7.44 -4.29 1.90
CA VAL A 34 -6.45 -3.72 2.83
C VAL A 34 -7.10 -3.40 4.19
N GLU A 35 -6.54 -3.98 5.25
CA GLU A 35 -6.88 -3.67 6.64
C GLU A 35 -6.10 -2.44 7.12
N THR A 36 -4.79 -2.45 6.92
CA THR A 36 -3.88 -1.35 7.27
C THR A 36 -2.77 -1.27 6.23
N VAL A 37 -2.43 -0.06 5.78
CA VAL A 37 -1.23 0.19 4.97
C VAL A 37 -0.32 1.18 5.70
N LEU A 38 0.96 0.84 5.75
CA LEU A 38 2.04 1.75 6.12
C LEU A 38 2.62 2.29 4.83
N VAL A 39 2.77 3.61 4.71
CA VAL A 39 3.29 4.28 3.52
C VAL A 39 4.46 5.18 3.89
N ASP A 40 5.50 5.19 3.07
CA ASP A 40 6.67 6.04 3.30
C ASP A 40 6.28 7.48 2.99
N ILE A 41 6.50 8.40 3.94
CA ILE A 41 6.15 9.82 3.82
C ILE A 41 6.86 10.47 2.63
N ASP A 42 8.06 9.99 2.29
CA ASP A 42 8.87 10.54 1.19
C ASP A 42 8.68 9.77 -0.13
N SER A 43 7.82 8.74 -0.15
CA SER A 43 7.62 7.91 -1.34
C SER A 43 6.92 8.69 -2.46
N THR A 44 7.49 8.61 -3.65
CA THR A 44 6.94 9.19 -4.88
C THR A 44 6.97 8.15 -5.99
N VAL A 45 5.91 7.34 -6.07
CA VAL A 45 5.75 6.34 -7.14
C VAL A 45 4.83 6.92 -8.22
N SER A 46 5.40 7.29 -9.35
CA SER A 46 4.67 7.84 -10.49
C SER A 46 3.96 6.74 -11.27
N GLY A 47 2.69 6.98 -11.58
CA GLY A 47 1.85 6.04 -12.30
C GLY A 47 0.37 6.25 -12.03
N LEU A 48 -0.41 5.37 -12.63
CA LEU A 48 -1.87 5.34 -12.57
C LEU A 48 -2.35 4.00 -12.06
N VAL A 49 -3.39 4.01 -11.22
CA VAL A 49 -4.10 2.80 -10.80
C VAL A 49 -5.45 2.78 -11.51
N ASP A 50 -5.68 1.76 -12.34
CA ASP A 50 -6.98 1.55 -12.98
C ASP A 50 -8.10 1.49 -11.92
N GLU A 51 -9.19 2.21 -12.15
CA GLU A 51 -10.28 2.34 -11.17
C GLU A 51 -11.05 1.03 -10.96
N THR A 52 -11.04 0.13 -11.94
CA THR A 52 -11.87 -1.08 -11.94
C THR A 52 -11.11 -2.27 -11.39
N ASP A 53 -9.92 -2.54 -11.91
CA ASP A 53 -9.15 -3.76 -11.60
C ASP A 53 -7.93 -3.51 -10.69
N GLY A 54 -7.58 -2.24 -10.45
CA GLY A 54 -6.44 -1.87 -9.61
C GLY A 54 -5.09 -2.11 -10.27
N ARG A 55 -5.04 -2.34 -11.58
CA ARG A 55 -3.80 -2.51 -12.33
C ARG A 55 -3.01 -1.21 -12.33
N VAL A 56 -1.73 -1.31 -12.00
CA VAL A 56 -0.81 -0.18 -12.01
C VAL A 56 -0.16 -0.06 -13.38
N THR A 57 -0.14 1.15 -13.92
CA THR A 57 0.73 1.54 -15.03
C THR A 57 1.73 2.54 -14.48
N PHE A 58 3.01 2.17 -14.42
CA PHE A 58 4.07 3.04 -13.92
C PHE A 58 4.55 3.99 -15.00
N ASP A 59 4.89 5.22 -14.61
CA ASP A 59 5.39 6.24 -15.51
C ASP A 59 6.87 6.53 -15.23
N ASP A 60 7.65 6.72 -16.30
CA ASP A 60 9.10 6.95 -16.22
C ASP A 60 9.46 8.36 -15.71
N ARG A 61 8.48 9.28 -15.61
CA ARG A 61 8.69 10.65 -15.14
C ARG A 61 7.56 11.09 -14.22
N PRO A 62 7.85 11.79 -13.12
CA PRO A 62 6.82 12.41 -12.32
C PRO A 62 6.15 13.53 -13.13
N ASP A 63 4.88 13.33 -13.46
CA ASP A 63 4.01 14.42 -13.84
C ASP A 63 3.35 15.01 -12.57
N ALA A 64 3.14 16.32 -12.57
CA ALA A 64 2.60 17.04 -11.40
C ALA A 64 1.08 16.90 -11.26
N VAL A 65 0.46 15.91 -11.94
CA VAL A 65 -0.99 15.85 -12.15
C VAL A 65 -1.65 14.71 -11.36
N ASN A 66 -0.89 13.71 -10.91
CA ASN A 66 -1.43 12.59 -10.13
C ASN A 66 -0.98 12.54 -8.67
N TYR A 67 -1.93 12.16 -7.80
CA TYR A 67 -1.63 11.52 -6.52
C TYR A 67 -0.89 10.22 -6.86
N GLY A 68 0.37 10.07 -6.45
CA GLY A 68 1.19 8.93 -6.85
C GLY A 68 0.51 7.59 -6.52
N VAL A 69 1.00 6.48 -7.10
CA VAL A 69 0.40 5.15 -6.91
C VAL A 69 0.22 4.81 -5.43
N VAL A 70 1.16 5.21 -4.57
CA VAL A 70 1.09 5.01 -3.12
C VAL A 70 -0.01 5.84 -2.46
N ASP A 71 -0.19 7.09 -2.87
CA ASP A 71 -1.27 7.96 -2.38
C ASP A 71 -2.64 7.42 -2.81
N GLU A 72 -2.71 6.88 -4.01
CA GLU A 72 -3.92 6.26 -4.54
C GLU A 72 -4.32 5.00 -3.75
N ILE A 73 -3.33 4.17 -3.38
CA ILE A 73 -3.52 3.03 -2.47
C ILE A 73 -4.02 3.50 -1.11
N ALA A 74 -3.41 4.54 -0.53
CA ALA A 74 -3.83 5.11 0.75
C ALA A 74 -5.27 5.63 0.68
N ARG A 75 -5.61 6.37 -0.38
CA ARG A 75 -6.95 6.90 -0.63
C ARG A 75 -8.00 5.79 -0.71
N ARG A 76 -7.75 4.73 -1.50
CA ARG A 76 -8.66 3.58 -1.63
C ARG A 76 -8.80 2.83 -0.30
N THR A 77 -7.70 2.66 0.43
CA THR A 77 -7.71 2.03 1.76
C THR A 77 -8.60 2.80 2.72
N LEU A 78 -8.47 4.13 2.81
CA LEU A 78 -9.33 4.97 3.66
C LEU A 78 -10.80 4.88 3.23
N ARG A 79 -11.09 4.93 1.93
CA ARG A 79 -12.46 4.80 1.40
C ARG A 79 -13.11 3.46 1.74
N ALA A 80 -12.33 2.38 1.81
CA ALA A 80 -12.78 1.05 2.21
C ALA A 80 -12.83 0.85 3.74
N GLY A 81 -12.59 1.89 4.53
CA GLY A 81 -12.58 1.83 6.00
C GLY A 81 -11.33 1.18 6.60
N GLY A 82 -10.26 1.03 5.80
CA GLY A 82 -8.95 0.61 6.29
C GLY A 82 -8.20 1.74 6.97
N ARG A 83 -7.04 1.41 7.53
CA ARG A 83 -6.15 2.37 8.22
C ARG A 83 -4.95 2.72 7.36
N VAL A 84 -4.51 3.97 7.41
CA VAL A 84 -3.27 4.43 6.78
C VAL A 84 -2.36 5.01 7.85
N LEU A 85 -1.10 4.57 7.88
CA LEU A 85 -0.04 5.20 8.66
C LEU A 85 1.04 5.70 7.72
N ALA A 86 1.29 7.00 7.72
CA ALA A 86 2.46 7.57 7.07
C ALA A 86 3.65 7.49 8.04
N VAL A 87 4.73 6.83 7.62
CA VAL A 87 5.93 6.55 8.43
C VAL A 87 7.20 6.82 7.63
N ARG A 88 8.38 6.74 8.25
CA ARG A 88 9.66 6.77 7.51
C ARG A 88 9.95 5.40 6.90
N ARG A 89 10.74 5.34 5.84
CA ARG A 89 11.17 4.07 5.21
C ARG A 89 11.74 3.05 6.20
N ASP A 90 12.52 3.51 7.18
CA ASP A 90 13.10 2.63 8.22
C ASP A 90 12.05 1.97 9.12
N ASP A 91 10.85 2.55 9.20
CA ASP A 91 9.71 2.03 9.94
C ASP A 91 8.79 1.12 9.09
N ILE A 92 9.07 0.98 7.78
CA ILE A 92 8.29 0.11 6.89
C ILE A 92 8.79 -1.33 6.99
N PRO A 93 7.91 -2.29 7.34
CA PRO A 93 8.23 -3.71 7.21
C PRO A 93 8.68 -4.04 5.79
N GLY A 94 9.90 -4.58 5.63
CA GLY A 94 10.51 -4.86 4.33
C GLY A 94 11.21 -3.66 3.66
N GLY A 95 11.13 -2.45 4.22
CA GLY A 95 11.89 -1.26 3.79
C GLY A 95 11.50 -0.69 2.42
N GLY A 96 10.34 -1.08 1.87
CA GLY A 96 9.82 -0.58 0.60
C GLY A 96 9.07 0.75 0.72
N ASP A 97 8.38 1.13 -0.35
CA ASP A 97 7.54 2.35 -0.39
C ASP A 97 6.26 2.20 0.46
N LEU A 98 5.82 0.97 0.68
CA LEU A 98 4.67 0.64 1.52
C LEU A 98 4.76 -0.78 2.10
N ALA A 99 3.91 -1.04 3.09
CA ALA A 99 3.60 -2.37 3.60
C ALA A 99 2.09 -2.47 3.87
N ALA A 100 1.40 -3.38 3.15
CA ALA A 100 -0.03 -3.60 3.29
C ALA A 100 -0.32 -4.89 4.07
N ILE A 101 -1.23 -4.80 5.03
CA ILE A 101 -1.80 -5.92 5.79
C ILE A 101 -3.22 -6.14 5.31
N LEU A 102 -3.57 -7.38 4.99
CA LEU A 102 -4.79 -7.74 4.28
C LEU A 102 -5.82 -8.43 5.19
N ARG A 103 -7.09 -8.08 5.00
CA ARG A 103 -8.26 -8.66 5.66
C ARG A 103 -8.51 -10.11 5.24
N TYR A 104 -8.14 -10.45 4.02
CA TYR A 104 -8.24 -11.78 3.41
C TYR A 104 -7.17 -11.94 2.31
N PRO A 105 -6.81 -13.17 1.92
CA PRO A 105 -5.90 -13.40 0.80
C PRO A 105 -6.49 -12.89 -0.53
N VAL A 106 -5.66 -12.30 -1.39
CA VAL A 106 -6.01 -11.78 -2.73
C VAL A 106 -5.17 -12.45 -3.82
#